data_AF-A0A661GM88-F1
#
_entry.id   AF-A0A661GM88-F1
#
_cell.length_a   1.000
_cell.length_b   1.000
_cell.length_c   1.000
_cell.angle_alpha   90.00
_cell.angle_beta   90.00
_cell.angle_gamma   90.00
#
_symmetry.space_group_name_H-M   'P 1'
#
loop_
_entity.id
_entity.type
_entity.pdbx_description
1 polymer ?
#
loop_
_entity_poly.entity_id
_entity_poly.type
_entity_poly.pdbx_seq_one_letter_code
_entity_poly.pdbx_strand_id
1 'polypeptide(L)'
;QAVGTIRAFRDNLGAMRDVELDKALASIAQGQSAEQVLRQLAHGLTNKFLHVPTTRLKKAGEQGDSDYIRWTHDLFDLPATSETSAPGKPKENATSAGGVNTKDKTKDEP
;
A
#
# COMPACT_ATOMS: atom_id res chain seq x y z
N GLN A 1 -7.65 -22.76 -23.74
CA GLN A 1 -7.44 -21.30 -23.56
C GLN A 1 -6.85 -20.99 -22.20
N ALA A 2 -7.52 -21.31 -21.07
CA ALA A 2 -7.01 -21.02 -19.71
C ALA A 2 -5.59 -21.57 -19.41
N VAL A 3 -5.28 -22.81 -19.78
CA VAL A 3 -3.96 -23.43 -19.52
C VAL A 3 -2.81 -22.64 -20.14
N GLY A 4 -2.98 -22.14 -21.37
CA GLY A 4 -1.98 -21.33 -22.06
C GLY A 4 -1.76 -19.99 -21.36
N THR A 5 -2.84 -19.33 -20.94
CA THR A 5 -2.79 -18.08 -20.18
C THR A 5 -2.09 -18.26 -18.83
N ILE A 6 -2.42 -19.34 -18.09
CA ILE A 6 -1.78 -19.66 -16.81
C ILE A 6 -0.27 -19.87 -16.99
N ARG A 7 0.12 -20.62 -18.03
CA ARG A 7 1.53 -20.84 -18.35
C ARG A 7 2.26 -19.53 -18.66
N ALA A 8 1.72 -18.74 -19.59
CA ALA A 8 2.30 -17.45 -19.95
C ALA A 8 2.41 -16.49 -18.74
N PHE A 9 1.41 -16.48 -17.85
CA PHE A 9 1.45 -15.72 -16.61
C PHE A 9 2.59 -16.18 -15.70
N ARG A 10 2.69 -17.49 -15.44
CA ARG A 10 3.77 -18.07 -14.60
C ARG A 10 5.16 -17.82 -15.20
N ASP A 11 5.31 -17.99 -16.51
CA ASP A 11 6.58 -17.79 -17.20
C ASP A 11 7.04 -16.32 -17.10
N ASN A 12 6.11 -15.37 -17.29
CA ASN A 12 6.40 -13.94 -17.14
C ASN A 12 6.82 -13.56 -15.71
N LEU A 13 6.13 -14.08 -14.69
CA LEU A 13 6.50 -13.84 -13.29
C LEU A 13 7.82 -14.52 -12.93
N GLY A 14 8.05 -15.72 -13.43
CA GLY A 14 9.30 -16.46 -13.27
C GLY A 14 10.49 -15.69 -13.82
N ALA A 15 10.39 -15.19 -15.05
CA ALA A 15 11.45 -14.38 -15.66
C ALA A 15 11.76 -13.12 -14.85
N MET A 16 10.74 -12.46 -14.26
CA MET A 16 10.93 -11.30 -13.41
C MET A 16 11.65 -11.64 -12.10
N ARG A 17 11.29 -12.76 -11.47
CA ARG A 17 11.98 -13.28 -10.29
C ARG A 17 13.44 -13.55 -10.59
N ASP A 18 13.73 -14.24 -11.68
CA ASP A 18 15.09 -14.68 -12.02
C ASP A 18 16.02 -13.47 -12.23
N VAL A 19 15.55 -12.44 -12.94
CA VAL A 19 16.31 -11.19 -13.12
C VAL A 19 16.62 -10.49 -11.81
N GLU A 20 15.66 -10.41 -10.88
CA GLU A 20 15.90 -9.74 -9.60
C GLU A 20 16.77 -10.59 -8.66
N LEU A 21 16.61 -11.91 -8.71
CA LEU A 21 17.44 -12.85 -7.95
C LEU A 21 18.90 -12.80 -8.41
N ASP A 22 19.15 -12.79 -9.71
CA ASP A 22 20.52 -12.71 -10.26
C ASP A 22 21.23 -11.43 -9.82
N LYS A 23 20.53 -10.30 -9.82
CA LYS A 23 21.07 -9.04 -9.28
C LYS A 23 21.38 -9.14 -7.81
N ALA A 24 20.48 -9.72 -7.02
CA ALA A 24 20.67 -9.91 -5.58
C ALA A 24 21.90 -10.78 -5.29
N LEU A 25 22.05 -11.90 -6.01
CA LEU A 25 23.21 -12.79 -5.88
C LEU A 25 24.51 -12.08 -6.25
N ALA A 26 24.52 -11.31 -7.35
CA ALA A 26 25.67 -10.52 -7.76
C ALA A 26 26.07 -9.47 -6.69
N SER A 27 25.09 -8.78 -6.13
CA SER A 27 25.28 -7.81 -5.05
C SER A 27 25.89 -8.44 -3.79
N ILE A 28 25.41 -9.62 -3.39
CA ILE A 28 25.96 -10.35 -2.24
C ILE A 28 27.40 -10.80 -2.54
N ALA A 29 27.67 -11.30 -3.74
CA ALA A 29 29.02 -11.71 -4.15
C ALA A 29 30.02 -10.53 -4.15
N GLN A 30 29.54 -9.31 -4.36
CA GLN A 30 30.32 -8.07 -4.27
C GLN A 30 30.52 -7.58 -2.81
N GLY A 31 30.02 -8.31 -1.82
CA GLY A 31 30.20 -8.01 -0.39
C GLY A 31 29.14 -7.10 0.21
N GLN A 32 28.02 -6.86 -0.49
CA GLN A 32 26.89 -6.14 0.13
C GLN A 32 26.23 -6.99 1.22
N SER A 33 25.67 -6.33 2.24
CA SER A 33 24.92 -7.01 3.29
C SER A 33 23.73 -7.78 2.71
N ALA A 34 23.68 -9.09 2.96
CA ALA A 34 22.59 -9.95 2.50
C ALA A 34 21.22 -9.43 2.96
N GLU A 35 21.12 -8.89 4.17
CA GLU A 35 19.89 -8.34 4.73
C GLU A 35 19.36 -7.15 3.91
N GLN A 36 20.27 -6.24 3.52
CA GLN A 36 19.92 -5.10 2.67
C GLN A 36 19.51 -5.56 1.27
N VAL A 37 20.25 -6.50 0.70
CA VAL A 37 20.00 -7.00 -0.66
C VAL A 37 18.66 -7.74 -0.73
N LEU A 38 18.32 -8.57 0.27
CA LEU A 38 17.04 -9.27 0.32
C LEU A 38 15.85 -8.32 0.44
N ARG A 39 15.98 -7.23 1.21
CA ARG A 39 14.97 -6.15 1.24
C ARG A 39 14.80 -5.49 -0.13
N GLN A 40 15.91 -5.23 -0.82
CA GLN A 40 15.89 -4.62 -2.14
C GLN A 40 15.24 -5.55 -3.18
N LEU A 41 15.55 -6.84 -3.13
CA LEU A 41 14.93 -7.88 -3.96
C LEU A 41 13.41 -7.92 -3.74
N ALA A 42 12.97 -8.03 -2.49
CA ALA A 42 11.54 -8.10 -2.16
C ALA A 42 10.78 -6.87 -2.67
N HIS A 43 11.34 -5.67 -2.46
CA HIS A 43 10.76 -4.43 -2.92
C HIS A 43 10.75 -4.33 -4.46
N GLY A 44 11.89 -4.62 -5.10
CA GLY A 44 12.06 -4.55 -6.54
C GLY A 44 11.12 -5.50 -7.29
N LEU A 45 11.04 -6.75 -6.84
CA LEU A 45 10.15 -7.76 -7.42
C LEU A 45 8.68 -7.36 -7.28
N THR A 46 8.26 -6.91 -6.09
CA THR A 46 6.87 -6.50 -5.83
C THR A 46 6.47 -5.31 -6.71
N ASN A 47 7.33 -4.28 -6.79
CA ASN A 47 7.05 -3.10 -7.61
C ASN A 47 6.97 -3.45 -9.10
N LYS A 48 7.89 -4.28 -9.60
CA LYS A 48 7.87 -4.70 -11.00
C LYS A 48 6.63 -5.52 -11.34
N PHE A 49 6.23 -6.42 -10.43
CA PHE A 49 5.01 -7.20 -10.60
C PHE A 49 3.77 -6.31 -10.66
N LEU A 50 3.65 -5.34 -9.74
CA LEU A 50 2.48 -4.50 -9.61
C LEU A 50 2.40 -3.36 -10.63
N HIS A 51 3.50 -2.94 -11.24
CA HIS A 51 3.51 -1.78 -12.15
C HIS A 51 2.51 -1.89 -13.30
N VAL A 52 2.49 -3.03 -14.01
CA VAL A 52 1.59 -3.23 -15.16
C VAL A 52 0.12 -3.38 -14.72
N PRO A 53 -0.23 -4.25 -13.75
CA PRO A 53 -1.61 -4.35 -13.26
C PRO A 53 -2.17 -3.03 -12.73
N THR A 54 -1.41 -2.29 -11.92
CA THR A 54 -1.86 -1.03 -11.32
C THR A 54 -2.07 0.07 -12.37
N THR A 55 -1.19 0.15 -13.37
CA THR A 55 -1.36 1.10 -14.49
C THR A 55 -2.61 0.81 -15.30
N ARG A 56 -2.90 -0.48 -15.57
CA ARG A 56 -4.12 -0.89 -16.27
C ARG A 56 -5.37 -0.62 -15.45
N LEU A 57 -5.31 -0.90 -14.14
CA LEU A 57 -6.41 -0.66 -13.22
C LEU A 57 -6.76 0.83 -13.12
N LYS A 58 -5.74 1.69 -13.04
CA LYS A 58 -5.93 3.14 -13.03
C LYS A 58 -6.63 3.61 -14.31
N LYS A 59 -6.17 3.15 -15.47
CA LYS A 59 -6.79 3.46 -16.77
C LYS A 59 -8.22 2.96 -16.86
N ALA A 60 -8.52 1.76 -16.36
CA ALA A 60 -9.88 1.22 -16.31
C ALA A 60 -10.79 2.09 -15.45
N GLY A 61 -10.32 2.54 -14.28
CA GLY A 61 -11.04 3.48 -13.42
C GLY A 61 -11.34 4.82 -14.12
N GLU A 62 -10.37 5.37 -14.85
CA GLU A 62 -10.56 6.60 -15.66
C GLU A 62 -11.57 6.41 -16.80
N GLN A 63 -11.70 5.19 -17.32
CA GLN A 63 -12.59 4.83 -18.42
C GLN A 63 -13.97 4.35 -17.95
N GLY A 64 -14.19 4.23 -16.63
CA GLY A 64 -15.43 3.69 -16.07
C GLY A 64 -15.61 2.18 -16.31
N ASP A 65 -14.53 1.46 -16.60
CA ASP A 65 -14.55 0.01 -16.84
C ASP A 65 -14.54 -0.72 -15.49
N SER A 66 -15.74 -0.94 -14.96
CA SER A 66 -15.97 -1.59 -13.67
C SER A 66 -15.65 -3.09 -13.67
N ASP A 67 -15.63 -3.73 -14.84
CA ASP A 67 -15.31 -5.15 -14.96
C ASP A 67 -13.84 -5.43 -14.64
N TYR A 68 -12.93 -4.56 -15.08
CA TYR A 68 -11.51 -4.67 -14.71
C TYR A 68 -11.28 -4.58 -13.20
N ILE A 69 -12.00 -3.69 -12.52
CA ILE A 69 -11.93 -3.55 -11.06
C ILE A 69 -12.44 -4.83 -10.40
N ARG A 70 -13.62 -5.29 -10.80
CA ARG A 70 -14.26 -6.50 -10.27
C ARG A 70 -13.41 -7.75 -10.48
N TRP A 71 -12.81 -7.92 -11.66
CA TRP A 71 -11.91 -9.05 -11.95
C TRP A 71 -10.63 -9.00 -11.14
N THR A 72 -10.13 -7.80 -10.84
CA THR A 72 -8.97 -7.66 -9.97
C THR A 72 -9.29 -8.09 -8.54
N HIS A 73 -10.49 -7.76 -8.03
CA HIS A 73 -10.95 -8.28 -6.74
C HIS A 73 -11.05 -9.81 -6.73
N ASP A 74 -11.66 -10.41 -7.76
CA ASP A 74 -11.87 -11.86 -7.85
C ASP A 74 -10.54 -12.63 -8.03
N LEU A 75 -9.68 -12.19 -8.97
CA LEU A 75 -8.42 -12.88 -9.28
C LEU A 75 -7.38 -12.81 -8.16
N PHE A 76 -7.43 -11.76 -7.32
CA PHE A 76 -6.46 -11.54 -6.24
C PHE A 76 -7.06 -11.68 -4.83
N ASP A 77 -8.33 -12.11 -4.72
CA ASP A 77 -9.04 -12.26 -3.46
C ASP A 77 -8.97 -10.99 -2.57
N LEU A 78 -9.22 -9.82 -3.18
CA LEU A 78 -9.14 -8.53 -2.49
C LEU A 78 -10.48 -8.16 -1.84
N PRO A 79 -10.50 -7.61 -0.62
CA PRO A 79 -11.73 -7.18 0.02
C PRO A 79 -12.40 -6.06 -0.80
N ALA A 80 -13.73 -6.06 -0.86
CA ALA A 80 -14.48 -5.02 -1.58
C ALA A 80 -14.14 -3.64 -1.01
N THR A 81 -13.69 -2.73 -1.87
CA THR A 81 -13.44 -1.33 -1.48
C THR A 81 -14.78 -0.61 -1.37
N SER A 82 -15.31 -0.46 -0.16
CA SER A 82 -16.33 0.56 0.10
C SER A 82 -15.69 1.93 -0.14
N GLU A 83 -16.22 2.71 -1.06
CA GLU A 83 -15.70 4.03 -1.40
C GLU A 83 -15.50 4.92 -0.16
N THR A 84 -14.27 5.40 0.03
CA THR A 84 -13.85 6.66 0.65
C THR A 84 -14.66 7.20 1.85
N SER A 85 -14.10 7.05 3.06
CA SER A 85 -14.03 8.20 3.97
C SER A 85 -12.74 8.96 3.66
N ALA A 86 -12.88 10.13 3.03
CA ALA A 86 -11.78 11.05 2.79
C ALA A 86 -11.15 11.48 4.13
N PRO A 87 -9.84 11.81 4.20
CA PRO A 87 -9.27 12.44 5.38
C PRO A 87 -9.82 13.86 5.47
N GLY A 88 -10.91 14.03 6.21
CA GLY A 88 -11.38 15.33 6.66
C GLY A 88 -10.28 16.00 7.46
N LYS A 89 -9.78 17.14 6.98
CA LYS A 89 -8.96 18.07 7.76
C LYS A 89 -9.62 18.28 9.13
N PRO A 90 -8.91 18.19 10.26
CA PRO A 90 -9.40 18.78 11.50
C PRO A 90 -9.45 20.29 11.27
N LYS A 91 -10.65 20.86 11.17
CA LYS A 91 -10.81 22.30 11.36
C LYS A 91 -10.62 22.58 12.85
N GLU A 92 -9.55 23.29 13.15
CA GLU A 92 -9.47 24.15 14.33
C GLU A 92 -10.78 24.94 14.46
N ASN A 93 -11.41 24.83 15.62
CA ASN A 93 -12.21 25.91 16.17
C ASN A 93 -11.74 26.11 17.62
N ALA A 94 -11.00 27.19 17.79
CA ALA A 94 -10.69 27.77 19.08
C ALA A 94 -11.93 28.42 19.72
N THR A 95 -11.81 28.64 21.05
CA THR A 95 -12.58 29.57 21.90
C THR A 95 -13.67 28.88 22.73
N SER A 96 -13.38 28.44 23.97
CA SER A 96 -13.19 29.24 25.20
C SER A 96 -14.45 29.99 25.65
N ALA A 97 -15.06 29.52 26.75
CA ALA A 97 -15.42 30.33 27.92
C ALA A 97 -16.34 29.54 28.88
N GLY A 98 -16.08 29.65 30.19
CA GLY A 98 -17.15 29.53 31.19
C GLY A 98 -17.04 28.40 32.22
N GLY A 99 -15.87 28.20 32.83
CA GLY A 99 -15.80 27.53 34.12
C GLY A 99 -16.10 28.51 35.25
N VAL A 100 -17.33 28.50 35.77
CA VAL A 100 -17.67 29.12 37.06
C VAL A 100 -18.54 28.15 37.83
N ASN A 101 -18.00 27.53 38.89
CA ASN A 101 -18.81 27.23 40.06
C ASN A 101 -17.98 27.23 41.37
N THR A 102 -18.34 28.19 42.22
CA THR A 102 -18.51 28.13 43.69
C THR A 102 -17.44 27.50 44.60
N LYS A 103 -16.68 28.39 45.27
CA LYS A 103 -16.74 28.73 46.72
C LYS A 103 -16.59 27.59 47.76
N ASP A 104 -15.45 27.55 48.47
CA ASP A 104 -15.32 27.49 49.95
C ASP A 104 -13.81 27.65 50.33
N LYS A 105 -13.36 28.72 51.03
CA LYS A 105 -13.20 28.85 52.50
C LYS A 105 -12.09 27.89 53.03
N THR A 106 -10.88 28.35 53.32
CA THR A 106 -10.39 28.90 54.62
C THR A 106 -8.96 29.44 54.42
N LYS A 107 -8.62 30.70 54.73
CA LYS A 107 -8.34 31.36 56.02
C LYS A 107 -6.97 31.00 56.66
N ASP A 108 -6.14 32.06 56.80
CA ASP A 108 -5.08 32.31 57.83
C ASP A 108 -3.83 31.40 57.79
N GLU A 109 -2.57 31.84 57.91
CA GLU A 109 -1.87 33.12 58.13
C GLU A 109 -0.33 32.82 58.07
N PRO A 110 0.57 33.77 58.40
CA PRO A 110 1.64 34.31 57.55
C PRO A 110 2.86 33.42 57.25
#